data_AF-A0A7S1DFK8-F1
#
_entry.id   AF-A0A7S1DFK8-F1
#
_cell.length_a   1.000
_cell.length_b   1.000
_cell.length_c   1.000
_cell.angle_alpha   90.00
_cell.angle_beta   90.00
_cell.angle_gamma   90.00
#
_symmetry.space_group_name_H-M   'P 1'
#
loop_
_entity.id
_entity.type
_entity.pdbx_description
1 polymer ?
#
loop_
_entity_poly.entity_id
_entity_poly.type
_entity_poly.pdbx_seq_one_letter_code
_entity_poly.pdbx_strand_id
1 'polypeptide(L)'
;GMVGRMKRCTYEGCLSPDVSSKFHFIEKGRAAGGKDWSSLVGYILCKSCHSRFERSGTLQRLQNRPLPPEARHCSYDGCDKPDKSSKFYMIEAGKTAGGQDWSELSGRVLCQACYKRFKLGGSLERSRTKPLAAAARRCTYSGCLRPDHGTKFYRIDKDKKAGGQDWSHIAGNVLCRACYCQYNRGGTLERVLERQPPSMSTSSDAISSDEAPGSEGLGTGGSKRKAKMQKEEEEEVAGLNSLVRVACAQLHMSDASQSKKPRTNRAKFS
;
A
#
# COMPACT_ATOMS: atom_id res chain seq x y z
N GLY A 1 -19.82 -46.81 26.97
CA GLY A 1 -18.73 -46.41 26.06
C GLY A 1 -18.99 -45.01 25.57
N MET A 2 -18.16 -44.04 25.97
CA MET A 2 -18.23 -42.68 25.43
C MET A 2 -17.68 -42.71 24.00
N VAL A 3 -18.57 -42.85 23.02
CA VAL A 3 -18.24 -42.59 21.62
C VAL A 3 -17.93 -41.10 21.54
N GLY A 4 -16.65 -40.76 21.74
CA GLY A 4 -16.10 -39.43 21.54
C GLY A 4 -16.26 -39.09 20.07
N ARG A 5 -17.42 -38.53 19.71
CA ARG A 5 -17.74 -38.12 18.34
C ARG A 5 -16.65 -37.15 17.90
N MET A 6 -15.84 -37.60 16.94
CA MET A 6 -14.83 -36.78 16.28
C MET A 6 -15.50 -35.50 15.78
N LYS A 7 -15.19 -34.39 16.45
CA LYS A 7 -15.65 -33.06 16.06
C LYS A 7 -14.69 -32.57 14.98
N ARG A 8 -14.88 -33.04 13.75
CA ARG A 8 -14.12 -32.63 12.56
C ARG A 8 -15.06 -31.96 11.56
N CYS A 9 -14.58 -30.94 10.87
CA CYS A 9 -15.30 -30.35 9.75
C CYS A 9 -15.35 -31.36 8.59
N THR A 10 -16.55 -31.75 8.16
CA THR A 10 -16.75 -32.72 7.05
C THR A 10 -16.72 -32.08 5.67
N TYR A 11 -16.66 -30.75 5.58
CA TYR A 11 -16.48 -30.07 4.29
C TYR A 11 -15.06 -30.29 3.74
N GLU A 12 -14.96 -30.93 2.58
CA GLU A 12 -13.69 -31.30 1.92
C GLU A 12 -12.77 -30.11 1.65
N GLY A 13 -13.33 -28.92 1.38
CA GLY A 13 -12.56 -27.70 1.15
C GLY A 13 -12.07 -26.97 2.42
N CYS A 14 -12.17 -27.59 3.60
CA CYS A 14 -11.73 -26.98 4.85
C CYS A 14 -10.20 -27.08 5.04
N LEU A 15 -9.51 -25.94 5.19
CA LEU A 15 -8.05 -25.92 5.41
C LEU A 15 -7.59 -26.49 6.76
N SER A 16 -8.50 -26.54 7.75
CA SER A 16 -8.14 -26.91 9.12
C SER A 16 -9.34 -27.58 9.79
N PRO A 17 -9.68 -28.81 9.36
CA PRO A 17 -10.93 -29.44 9.74
C PRO A 17 -11.00 -29.80 11.23
N ASP A 18 -9.86 -29.91 11.91
CA ASP A 18 -9.75 -30.31 13.33
C ASP A 18 -9.52 -29.15 14.31
N VAL A 19 -9.20 -27.94 13.82
CA VAL A 19 -8.65 -26.85 14.66
C VAL A 19 -9.76 -25.97 15.28
N SER A 20 -11.04 -26.27 15.02
CA SER A 20 -12.12 -25.41 15.50
C SER A 20 -12.50 -25.72 16.94
N SER A 21 -12.73 -24.67 17.74
CA SER A 21 -13.33 -24.80 19.07
C SER A 21 -14.84 -25.05 19.03
N LYS A 22 -15.50 -24.80 17.88
CA LYS A 22 -16.94 -24.97 17.69
C LYS A 22 -17.25 -25.58 16.33
N PHE A 23 -18.20 -26.52 16.35
CA PHE A 23 -18.70 -27.20 15.19
C PHE A 23 -20.22 -27.11 15.13
N HIS A 24 -20.73 -26.98 13.92
CA HIS A 24 -22.14 -26.80 13.63
C HIS A 24 -22.59 -27.95 12.75
N PHE A 25 -23.46 -28.80 13.29
CA PHE A 25 -24.18 -29.78 12.47
C PHE A 25 -25.32 -29.06 11.73
N ILE A 26 -25.47 -29.35 10.45
CA ILE A 26 -26.51 -28.77 9.61
C ILE A 26 -27.66 -29.76 9.50
N GLU A 27 -28.75 -29.47 10.20
CA GLU A 27 -29.97 -30.27 10.19
C GLU A 27 -30.89 -29.91 9.02
N LYS A 28 -31.73 -30.87 8.61
CA LYS A 28 -32.76 -30.64 7.59
C LYS A 28 -33.72 -29.55 8.06
N GLY A 29 -34.04 -28.60 7.19
CA GLY A 29 -34.96 -27.49 7.51
C GLY A 29 -34.31 -26.32 8.26
N ARG A 30 -32.99 -26.33 8.46
CA ARG A 30 -32.30 -25.18 9.06
C ARG A 30 -32.28 -24.00 8.08
N ALA A 31 -33.01 -22.95 8.41
CA ALA A 31 -32.92 -21.65 7.77
C ALA A 31 -32.14 -20.69 8.69
N ALA A 32 -30.83 -20.54 8.46
CA ALA A 32 -30.02 -19.53 9.13
C ALA A 32 -29.55 -18.48 8.11
N GLY A 33 -29.76 -17.20 8.40
CA GLY A 33 -29.28 -16.09 7.55
C GLY A 33 -29.94 -15.97 6.18
N GLY A 34 -31.15 -16.53 5.99
CA GLY A 34 -31.89 -16.43 4.73
C GLY A 34 -31.21 -17.13 3.54
N LYS A 35 -30.31 -18.08 3.79
CA LYS A 35 -29.67 -18.91 2.76
C LYS A 35 -30.22 -20.33 2.78
N ASP A 36 -30.21 -20.98 1.62
CA ASP A 36 -30.58 -22.38 1.50
C ASP A 36 -29.41 -23.27 1.94
N TRP A 37 -29.60 -24.02 3.02
CA TRP A 37 -28.62 -24.97 3.56
C TRP A 37 -28.85 -26.41 3.08
N SER A 38 -29.82 -26.65 2.20
CA SER A 38 -30.24 -28.01 1.79
C SER A 38 -29.09 -28.85 1.24
N SER A 39 -28.16 -28.25 0.50
CA SER A 39 -26.96 -28.93 -0.04
C SER A 39 -25.93 -29.32 1.02
N LEU A 40 -26.06 -28.81 2.25
CA LEU A 40 -25.12 -29.05 3.35
C LEU A 40 -25.76 -29.85 4.49
N VAL A 41 -27.00 -30.33 4.34
CA VAL A 41 -27.65 -31.15 5.37
C VAL A 41 -26.82 -32.41 5.64
N GLY A 42 -26.57 -32.69 6.92
CA GLY A 42 -25.71 -33.80 7.36
C GLY A 42 -24.22 -33.43 7.47
N TYR A 43 -23.79 -32.26 7.00
CA TYR A 43 -22.41 -31.81 7.19
C TYR A 43 -22.20 -31.27 8.61
N ILE A 44 -20.98 -31.48 9.13
CA ILE A 44 -20.46 -30.81 10.32
C ILE A 44 -19.50 -29.73 9.84
N LEU A 45 -19.81 -28.47 10.09
CA LEU A 45 -18.96 -27.34 9.68
C LEU A 45 -18.22 -26.76 10.87
N CYS A 46 -16.93 -26.47 10.71
CA CYS A 46 -16.24 -25.63 11.68
C CYS A 46 -16.82 -24.21 11.69
N LYS A 47 -16.62 -23.46 12.78
CA LYS A 47 -17.08 -22.07 12.92
C LYS A 47 -16.78 -21.21 11.68
N SER A 48 -15.57 -21.33 11.11
CA SER A 48 -15.15 -20.55 9.96
C SER A 48 -15.88 -20.92 8.66
N CYS A 49 -16.23 -22.19 8.46
CA CYS A 49 -17.00 -22.64 7.29
C CYS A 49 -18.47 -22.24 7.45
N HIS A 50 -19.06 -22.47 8.63
CA HIS A 50 -20.42 -22.04 8.93
C HIS A 50 -20.62 -20.54 8.69
N SER A 51 -19.81 -19.68 9.33
CA SER A 51 -19.91 -18.22 9.14
C SER A 51 -19.58 -17.74 7.73
N ARG A 52 -18.94 -18.57 6.90
CA ARG A 52 -18.74 -18.25 5.48
C ARG A 52 -20.01 -18.52 4.69
N PHE A 53 -20.57 -19.71 4.83
CA PHE A 53 -21.80 -20.08 4.14
C PHE A 53 -22.93 -19.13 4.52
N GLU A 54 -23.06 -18.82 5.80
CA GLU A 54 -24.04 -17.86 6.31
C GLU A 54 -23.92 -16.48 5.64
N ARG A 55 -22.70 -15.99 5.39
CA ARG A 55 -22.46 -14.69 4.74
C ARG A 55 -22.60 -14.72 3.22
N SER A 56 -22.16 -15.79 2.57
CA SER A 56 -21.98 -15.83 1.10
C SER A 56 -22.88 -16.80 0.37
N GLY A 57 -23.60 -17.67 1.08
CA GLY A 57 -24.37 -18.77 0.50
C GLY A 57 -23.51 -19.87 -0.14
N THR A 58 -22.19 -19.80 -0.06
CA THR A 58 -21.29 -20.82 -0.63
C THR A 58 -20.17 -21.17 0.35
N LEU A 59 -19.79 -22.45 0.39
CA LEU A 59 -18.63 -22.91 1.16
C LEU A 59 -17.35 -22.85 0.33
N GLN A 60 -17.48 -22.75 -1.00
CA GLN A 60 -16.35 -22.59 -1.89
C GLN A 60 -15.51 -21.42 -1.40
N ARG A 61 -14.33 -21.78 -0.90
CA ARG A 61 -13.27 -20.83 -0.73
C ARG A 61 -12.88 -20.39 -2.14
N LEU A 62 -13.41 -19.26 -2.59
CA LEU A 62 -12.76 -18.35 -3.56
C LEU A 62 -11.39 -17.85 -3.04
N GLN A 63 -10.78 -18.59 -2.11
CA GLN A 63 -9.40 -18.38 -1.77
C GLN A 63 -8.65 -18.74 -3.03
N ASN A 64 -7.91 -17.74 -3.51
CA ASN A 64 -6.60 -17.82 -4.13
C ASN A 64 -5.91 -19.16 -3.87
N ARG A 65 -6.46 -20.25 -4.43
CA ARG A 65 -5.80 -21.55 -4.45
C ARG A 65 -4.49 -21.21 -5.12
N PRO A 66 -3.35 -21.48 -4.47
CA PRO A 66 -2.08 -21.21 -5.09
C PRO A 66 -2.16 -21.79 -6.49
N LEU A 67 -2.09 -20.93 -7.50
CA LEU A 67 -2.15 -21.39 -8.88
C LEU A 67 -1.04 -22.43 -9.04
N PRO A 68 -1.28 -23.48 -9.84
CA PRO A 68 -0.22 -24.44 -10.07
C PRO A 68 0.98 -23.70 -10.69
N PRO A 69 2.23 -24.14 -10.45
CA PRO A 69 3.43 -23.40 -10.84
C PRO A 69 3.43 -22.89 -12.28
N GLU A 70 2.91 -23.69 -13.22
CA GLU A 70 2.74 -23.38 -14.64
C GLU A 70 1.80 -22.19 -14.92
N ALA A 71 0.84 -21.92 -14.03
CA ALA A 71 -0.09 -20.81 -14.13
C ALA A 71 0.34 -19.58 -13.28
N ARG A 72 1.52 -19.61 -12.64
CA ARG A 72 2.05 -18.50 -11.82
C ARG A 72 2.77 -17.45 -12.65
N HIS A 73 2.09 -16.95 -13.67
CA HIS A 73 2.58 -15.89 -14.55
C HIS A 73 1.53 -14.78 -14.69
N CYS A 74 1.97 -13.52 -14.62
CA CYS A 74 1.06 -12.39 -14.84
C CYS A 74 0.80 -12.19 -16.34
N SER A 75 -0.37 -12.59 -16.81
CA SER A 75 -0.88 -12.43 -18.19
C SER A 75 -1.20 -10.99 -18.63
N TYR A 76 -0.68 -9.99 -17.92
CA TYR A 76 -0.84 -8.58 -18.31
C TYR A 76 0.45 -8.12 -18.99
N ASP A 77 0.36 -7.78 -20.27
CA ASP A 77 1.50 -7.44 -21.13
C ASP A 77 2.34 -6.27 -20.58
N GLY A 78 1.72 -5.36 -19.83
CA GLY A 78 2.43 -4.23 -19.18
C GLY A 78 3.14 -4.56 -17.86
N CYS A 79 3.20 -5.82 -17.44
CA CYS A 79 3.81 -6.22 -16.18
C CYS A 79 5.35 -6.33 -16.27
N ASP A 80 6.09 -5.55 -15.47
CA ASP A 80 7.57 -5.60 -15.46
C ASP A 80 8.19 -6.89 -14.91
N LYS A 81 7.44 -7.63 -14.10
CA LYS A 81 7.94 -8.79 -13.36
C LYS A 81 6.83 -9.84 -13.26
N PRO A 82 6.48 -10.49 -14.38
CA PRO A 82 5.30 -11.33 -14.41
C PRO A 82 5.43 -12.59 -13.53
N ASP A 83 6.65 -13.11 -13.30
CA ASP A 83 6.86 -14.35 -12.52
C ASP A 83 7.31 -14.11 -11.07
N LYS A 84 7.72 -12.89 -10.70
CA LYS A 84 8.40 -12.63 -9.41
C LYS A 84 7.45 -12.37 -8.23
N SER A 85 6.16 -12.66 -8.37
CA SER A 85 5.18 -12.40 -7.31
C SER A 85 5.00 -13.61 -6.42
N SER A 86 4.85 -13.39 -5.11
CA SER A 86 4.49 -14.45 -4.18
C SER A 86 3.03 -14.86 -4.27
N LYS A 87 2.17 -14.05 -4.93
CA LYS A 87 0.74 -14.29 -5.05
C LYS A 87 0.24 -13.94 -6.44
N PHE A 88 -0.59 -14.83 -6.96
CA PHE A 88 -1.26 -14.69 -8.24
C PHE A 88 -2.77 -14.84 -8.05
N TYR A 89 -3.52 -14.09 -8.85
CA TYR A 89 -4.96 -13.97 -8.77
C TYR A 89 -5.55 -14.24 -10.13
N MET A 90 -6.25 -15.36 -10.28
CA MET A 90 -7.12 -15.58 -11.43
C MET A 90 -8.35 -14.69 -11.30
N ILE A 91 -8.68 -14.00 -12.38
CA ILE A 91 -9.86 -13.16 -12.47
C ILE A 91 -10.97 -13.98 -13.11
N GLU A 92 -11.99 -14.30 -12.33
CA GLU A 92 -13.14 -15.07 -12.79
C GLU A 92 -14.15 -14.12 -13.46
N ALA A 93 -14.96 -14.66 -14.38
CA ALA A 93 -16.08 -13.93 -14.97
C ALA A 93 -17.06 -13.47 -13.88
N GLY A 94 -17.60 -12.25 -14.02
CA GLY A 94 -18.55 -11.67 -13.06
C GLY A 94 -17.95 -11.23 -11.73
N LYS A 95 -16.62 -11.25 -11.56
CA LYS A 95 -15.96 -10.80 -10.34
C LYS A 95 -16.09 -9.28 -10.17
N THR A 96 -16.69 -8.84 -9.07
CA THR A 96 -16.81 -7.42 -8.70
C THR A 96 -16.01 -7.14 -7.43
N ALA A 97 -14.69 -6.94 -7.57
CA ALA A 97 -13.83 -6.62 -6.43
C ALA A 97 -13.49 -5.12 -6.39
N GLY A 98 -13.72 -4.47 -5.25
CA GLY A 98 -13.38 -3.06 -5.06
C GLY A 98 -14.25 -2.07 -5.83
N GLY A 99 -15.48 -2.46 -6.21
CA GLY A 99 -16.39 -1.60 -6.98
C GLY A 99 -15.97 -1.38 -8.43
N GLN A 100 -14.95 -2.10 -8.92
CA GLN A 100 -14.50 -2.06 -10.31
C GLN A 100 -15.14 -3.20 -11.10
N ASP A 101 -15.34 -2.98 -12.39
CA ASP A 101 -15.69 -4.02 -13.35
C ASP A 101 -14.42 -4.76 -13.79
N TRP A 102 -14.43 -6.09 -13.68
CA TRP A 102 -13.30 -6.95 -14.04
C TRP A 102 -13.54 -7.74 -15.34
N SER A 103 -14.63 -7.45 -16.06
CA SER A 103 -15.07 -8.24 -17.22
C SER A 103 -13.99 -8.35 -18.30
N GLU A 104 -13.28 -7.27 -18.62
CA GLU A 104 -12.17 -7.26 -19.60
C GLU A 104 -10.95 -8.10 -19.16
N LEU A 105 -10.82 -8.35 -17.86
CA LEU A 105 -9.73 -9.12 -17.28
C LEU A 105 -10.14 -10.55 -16.97
N SER A 106 -11.37 -10.96 -17.26
CA SER A 106 -11.84 -12.33 -17.02
C SER A 106 -10.95 -13.37 -17.73
N GLY A 107 -10.62 -14.45 -17.03
CA GLY A 107 -9.71 -15.50 -17.49
C GLY A 107 -8.23 -15.13 -17.34
N ARG A 108 -7.88 -13.88 -17.07
CA ARG A 108 -6.48 -13.46 -16.88
C ARG A 108 -5.99 -13.78 -15.48
N VAL A 109 -4.69 -14.05 -15.38
CA VAL A 109 -3.94 -14.17 -14.14
C VAL A 109 -3.16 -12.88 -13.90
N LEU A 110 -3.35 -12.26 -12.74
CA LEU A 110 -2.63 -11.06 -12.32
C LEU A 110 -1.72 -11.37 -11.13
N CYS A 111 -0.50 -10.83 -11.16
CA CYS A 111 0.34 -10.78 -9.97
C CYS A 111 -0.27 -9.87 -8.91
N GLN A 112 0.18 -10.00 -7.65
CA GLN A 112 -0.34 -9.21 -6.54
C GLN A 112 -0.29 -7.69 -6.77
N ALA A 113 0.77 -7.20 -7.43
CA ALA A 113 0.95 -5.77 -7.70
C ALA A 113 -0.08 -5.27 -8.71
N CYS A 114 -0.27 -5.99 -9.82
CA CYS A 114 -1.26 -5.65 -10.85
C CYS A 114 -2.68 -5.77 -10.31
N TYR A 115 -3.00 -6.85 -9.59
CA TYR A 115 -4.30 -7.04 -8.96
C TYR A 115 -4.67 -5.87 -8.02
N LYS A 116 -3.76 -5.48 -7.12
CA LYS A 116 -3.99 -4.35 -6.21
C LYS A 116 -4.18 -3.04 -6.97
N ARG A 117 -3.40 -2.81 -8.04
CA ARG A 117 -3.53 -1.59 -8.85
C ARG A 117 -4.91 -1.49 -9.46
N PHE A 118 -5.36 -2.52 -10.17
CA PHE A 118 -6.68 -2.50 -10.79
C PHE A 118 -7.79 -2.37 -9.75
N LYS A 119 -7.69 -3.14 -8.65
CA LYS A 119 -8.66 -3.05 -7.55
C LYS A 119 -8.80 -1.63 -6.95
N LEU A 120 -7.71 -0.87 -6.89
CA LEU A 120 -7.70 0.47 -6.30
C LEU A 120 -7.98 1.59 -7.31
N GLY A 121 -7.55 1.44 -8.57
CA GLY A 121 -7.57 2.51 -9.56
C GLY A 121 -8.37 2.21 -10.83
N GLY A 122 -8.97 1.03 -10.96
CA GLY A 122 -9.77 0.65 -12.14
C GLY A 122 -8.98 0.44 -13.42
N SER A 123 -7.65 0.61 -13.41
CA SER A 123 -6.80 0.42 -14.59
C SER A 123 -5.50 -0.31 -14.23
N LEU A 124 -5.07 -1.21 -15.13
CA LEU A 124 -3.79 -1.90 -15.03
C LEU A 124 -2.64 -1.10 -15.60
N GLU A 125 -2.96 -0.09 -16.41
CA GLU A 125 -1.96 0.78 -17.02
C GLU A 125 -1.09 1.33 -15.90
N ARG A 126 0.18 0.92 -15.96
CA ARG A 126 1.20 1.68 -15.26
C ARG A 126 1.16 3.01 -15.96
N SER A 127 0.77 4.06 -15.24
CA SER A 127 1.38 5.36 -15.45
C SER A 127 2.87 5.21 -15.13
N ARG A 128 3.59 4.46 -15.98
CA ARG A 128 5.00 4.67 -16.16
C ARG A 128 4.99 6.09 -16.67
N THR A 129 5.22 7.03 -15.77
CA THR A 129 5.88 8.26 -16.15
C THR A 129 7.16 7.77 -16.82
N LYS A 130 7.09 7.54 -18.13
CA LYS A 130 8.21 7.18 -18.97
C LYS A 130 9.27 8.19 -18.56
N PRO A 131 10.46 7.75 -18.10
CA PRO A 131 11.47 8.69 -17.65
C PRO A 131 11.61 9.74 -18.73
N LEU A 132 11.32 11.00 -18.38
CA LEU A 132 11.41 12.09 -19.33
C LEU A 132 12.82 12.05 -19.94
N ALA A 133 12.93 12.31 -21.25
CA ALA A 133 14.22 12.47 -21.91
C ALA A 133 15.04 13.50 -21.13
N ALA A 134 16.37 13.35 -21.08
CA ALA A 134 17.22 14.24 -20.28
C ALA A 134 16.95 15.73 -20.55
N ALA A 135 16.73 16.10 -21.81
CA ALA A 135 16.36 17.45 -22.23
C ALA A 135 15.01 17.96 -21.68
N ALA A 136 14.09 17.07 -21.32
CA ALA A 136 12.77 17.38 -20.76
C ALA A 136 12.72 17.24 -19.23
N ARG A 137 13.86 16.99 -18.56
CA ARG A 137 13.96 16.86 -17.08
C ARG A 137 14.18 18.21 -16.40
N ARG A 138 13.28 19.15 -16.66
CA ARG A 138 13.28 20.47 -16.01
C ARG A 138 11.88 20.80 -15.52
N CYS A 139 11.78 21.32 -14.30
CA CYS A 139 10.53 21.82 -13.77
C CYS A 139 10.10 23.05 -14.58
N THR A 140 8.92 23.01 -15.20
CA THR A 140 8.37 24.13 -15.98
C THR A 140 7.53 25.07 -15.12
N TYR A 141 7.33 24.77 -13.83
CA TYR A 141 6.66 25.68 -12.92
C TYR A 141 7.54 26.91 -12.62
N SER A 142 7.01 28.09 -12.91
CA SER A 142 7.72 29.38 -12.78
C SER A 142 8.20 29.67 -11.35
N GLY A 143 7.47 29.22 -10.32
CA GLY A 143 7.86 29.35 -8.91
C GLY A 143 8.82 28.28 -8.39
N CYS A 144 9.48 27.50 -9.26
CA CYS A 144 10.43 26.49 -8.85
C CYS A 144 11.84 27.08 -8.64
N LEU A 145 12.34 27.11 -7.39
CA LEU A 145 13.70 27.60 -7.09
C LEU A 145 14.83 26.76 -7.69
N ARG A 146 14.57 25.48 -7.99
CA ARG A 146 15.59 24.55 -8.49
C ARG A 146 14.99 23.68 -9.60
N PRO A 147 14.71 24.26 -10.78
CA PRO A 147 13.96 23.57 -11.82
C PRO A 147 14.71 22.38 -12.41
N ASP A 148 16.04 22.44 -12.44
CA ASP A 148 16.91 21.38 -12.98
C ASP A 148 17.33 20.35 -11.91
N HIS A 149 16.90 20.54 -10.65
CA HIS A 149 17.34 19.69 -9.53
C HIS A 149 16.29 18.64 -9.17
N GLY A 150 16.63 17.37 -9.39
CA GLY A 150 15.81 16.25 -8.93
C GLY A 150 16.13 14.96 -9.66
N THR A 151 15.87 13.82 -9.00
CA THR A 151 16.01 12.50 -9.63
C THR A 151 14.75 12.08 -10.39
N LYS A 152 13.62 12.77 -10.17
CA LYS A 152 12.31 12.42 -10.74
C LYS A 152 11.57 13.67 -11.16
N PHE A 153 11.01 13.60 -12.36
CA PHE A 153 10.20 14.62 -12.99
C PHE A 153 8.89 13.99 -13.45
N TYR A 154 7.80 14.73 -13.28
CA TYR A 154 6.44 14.26 -13.50
C TYR A 154 5.78 15.14 -14.54
N ARG A 155 5.48 14.58 -15.71
CA ARG A 155 4.57 15.24 -16.65
C ARG A 155 3.15 15.19 -16.07
N ILE A 156 2.47 16.31 -16.13
CA ILE A 156 1.08 16.43 -15.73
C ILE A 156 0.23 16.34 -17.00
N ASP A 157 -0.52 15.25 -17.12
CA ASP A 157 -1.44 15.06 -18.24
C ASP A 157 -2.78 15.74 -17.94
N LYS A 158 -3.51 16.11 -18.99
CA LYS A 158 -4.79 16.83 -18.88
C LYS A 158 -5.82 16.10 -18.03
N ASP A 159 -5.81 14.77 -18.06
CA ASP A 159 -6.80 13.93 -17.40
C ASP A 159 -6.30 13.33 -16.07
N LYS A 160 -5.18 13.83 -15.56
CA LYS A 160 -4.55 13.26 -14.35
C LYS A 160 -5.32 13.65 -13.10
N LYS A 161 -5.88 12.66 -12.39
CA LYS A 161 -6.56 12.83 -11.10
C LYS A 161 -5.78 12.20 -9.94
N ALA A 162 -4.53 12.62 -9.77
CA ALA A 162 -3.70 12.11 -8.67
C ALA A 162 -4.04 12.82 -7.35
N GLY A 163 -4.22 12.05 -6.26
CA GLY A 163 -4.41 12.62 -4.93
C GLY A 163 -5.73 13.36 -4.69
N GLY A 164 -6.74 13.16 -5.55
CA GLY A 164 -8.03 13.84 -5.43
C GLY A 164 -8.01 15.34 -5.77
N GLN A 165 -6.89 15.86 -6.30
CA GLN A 165 -6.74 17.25 -6.72
C GLN A 165 -7.04 17.41 -8.22
N ASP A 166 -7.46 18.60 -8.62
CA ASP A 166 -7.66 18.96 -10.03
C ASP A 166 -6.38 19.55 -10.65
N TRP A 167 -5.74 18.77 -11.51
CA TRP A 167 -4.47 19.15 -12.14
C TRP A 167 -4.66 19.97 -13.43
N SER A 168 -5.90 20.27 -13.83
CA SER A 168 -6.22 20.82 -15.15
C SER A 168 -5.47 22.13 -15.46
N HIS A 169 -5.31 23.02 -14.50
CA HIS A 169 -4.66 24.32 -14.69
C HIS A 169 -3.13 24.25 -14.86
N ILE A 170 -2.51 23.12 -14.49
CA ILE A 170 -1.08 22.84 -14.69
C ILE A 170 -0.85 21.68 -15.66
N ALA A 171 -1.88 21.26 -16.39
CA ALA A 171 -1.75 20.26 -17.44
C ALA A 171 -0.72 20.70 -18.50
N GLY A 172 0.12 19.77 -18.95
CA GLY A 172 1.24 20.02 -19.86
C GLY A 172 2.55 20.37 -19.15
N ASN A 173 2.50 20.81 -17.88
CA ASN A 173 3.72 21.12 -17.13
C ASN A 173 4.50 19.85 -16.74
N VAL A 174 5.82 20.03 -16.58
CA VAL A 174 6.70 19.07 -15.95
C VAL A 174 7.02 19.59 -14.55
N LEU A 175 6.72 18.81 -13.52
CA LEU A 175 7.04 19.17 -12.14
C LEU A 175 8.22 18.33 -11.62
N CYS A 176 9.15 18.96 -10.92
CA CYS A 176 10.11 18.23 -10.11
C CYS A 176 9.38 17.53 -8.94
N ARG A 177 10.03 16.54 -8.32
CA ARG A 177 9.45 15.79 -7.19
C ARG A 177 8.94 16.70 -6.05
N ALA A 178 9.67 17.77 -5.71
CA ALA A 178 9.28 18.68 -4.64
C ALA A 178 7.96 19.40 -4.96
N CYS A 179 7.86 20.04 -6.13
CA CYS A 179 6.65 20.73 -6.57
C CYS A 179 5.48 19.74 -6.74
N TYR A 180 5.71 18.56 -7.32
CA TYR A 180 4.67 17.54 -7.44
C TYR A 180 4.09 17.13 -6.07
N CYS A 181 4.96 16.88 -5.09
CA CYS A 181 4.53 16.50 -3.75
C CYS A 181 3.81 17.63 -3.01
N GLN A 182 4.24 18.88 -3.18
CA GLN A 182 3.56 20.05 -2.61
C GLN A 182 2.14 20.16 -3.14
N TYR A 183 1.98 20.15 -4.47
CA TYR A 183 0.67 20.23 -5.10
C TYR A 183 -0.23 19.06 -4.74
N ASN A 184 0.29 17.82 -4.76
CA ASN A 184 -0.48 16.64 -4.40
C ASN A 184 -0.98 16.65 -2.95
N ARG A 185 -0.31 17.39 -2.04
CA ARG A 185 -0.73 17.50 -0.64
C ARG A 185 -1.64 18.70 -0.40
N GLY A 186 -1.31 19.86 -0.98
CA GLY A 186 -1.97 21.13 -0.68
C GLY A 186 -2.94 21.63 -1.75
N GLY A 187 -2.98 21.02 -2.93
CA GLY A 187 -3.79 21.48 -4.07
C GLY A 187 -3.29 22.78 -4.71
N THR A 188 -2.21 23.38 -4.20
CA THR A 188 -1.63 24.63 -4.69
C THR A 188 -0.10 24.53 -4.79
N LEU A 189 0.46 25.19 -5.80
CA LEU A 189 1.92 25.36 -5.96
C LEU A 189 2.41 26.71 -5.44
N GLU A 190 1.49 27.61 -5.08
CA GLU A 190 1.82 28.85 -4.41
C GLU A 190 2.63 28.51 -3.17
N ARG A 191 3.91 28.81 -3.23
CA ARG A 191 4.67 28.97 -2.01
C ARG A 191 4.02 30.17 -1.36
N VAL A 192 3.46 29.96 -0.17
CA VAL A 192 3.38 31.05 0.79
C VAL A 192 4.81 31.55 0.85
N LEU A 193 5.10 32.63 0.13
CA LEU A 193 6.29 33.44 0.37
C LEU A 193 6.04 33.88 1.79
N GLU A 194 6.52 33.06 2.72
CA GLU A 194 6.46 33.29 4.14
C GLU A 194 6.95 34.72 4.27
N ARG A 195 5.99 35.59 4.60
CA ARG A 195 6.23 37.02 4.75
C ARG A 195 7.54 37.09 5.49
N GLN A 196 8.55 37.72 4.89
CA GLN A 196 9.79 37.98 5.61
C GLN A 196 9.35 38.46 7.00
N PRO A 197 9.77 37.80 8.09
CA PRO A 197 9.50 38.34 9.40
C PRO A 197 10.00 39.79 9.31
N PRO A 198 9.16 40.79 9.68
CA PRO A 198 9.50 42.19 9.52
C PRO A 198 10.92 42.36 10.02
N SER A 199 11.80 42.79 9.12
CA SER A 199 13.22 42.94 9.38
C SER A 199 13.37 43.69 10.70
N MET A 200 13.70 42.98 11.77
CA MET A 200 14.20 43.59 12.98
C MET A 200 15.51 44.20 12.55
N SER A 201 15.47 45.49 12.26
CA SER A 201 16.59 46.34 11.94
C SER A 201 17.61 46.23 13.06
N THR A 202 18.55 45.30 12.95
CA THR A 202 19.77 45.32 13.74
C THR A 202 20.62 46.44 13.18
N SER A 203 20.62 47.54 13.93
CA SER A 203 21.55 48.65 13.80
C SER A 203 22.97 48.10 13.63
N SER A 204 23.57 48.51 12.52
CA SER A 204 25.00 48.52 12.28
C SER A 204 25.74 49.17 13.45
N ASP A 205 26.65 48.43 14.07
CA ASP A 205 27.88 49.02 14.57
C ASP A 205 29.07 48.13 14.21
N ALA A 206 30.09 48.85 13.74
CA ALA A 206 31.35 48.46 13.11
C ALA A 206 32.13 47.33 13.80
N ILE A 207 32.93 46.60 13.01
CA ILE A 207 34.39 46.53 13.17
C ILE A 207 35.04 46.06 11.86
N SER A 208 36.06 46.80 11.46
CA SER A 208 36.91 46.70 10.28
C SER A 208 38.15 45.84 10.53
N SER A 209 38.89 45.56 9.45
CA SER A 209 40.30 45.12 9.29
C SER A 209 40.41 43.65 8.85
N ASP A 210 40.67 43.37 7.57
CA ASP A 210 41.98 43.40 6.87
C ASP A 210 42.83 42.15 7.15
N GLU A 211 43.02 41.34 6.10
CA GLU A 211 44.31 40.88 5.55
C GLU A 211 44.15 39.53 4.79
N ALA A 212 44.57 39.56 3.51
CA ALA A 212 45.05 38.42 2.72
C ALA A 212 46.61 38.47 2.76
N PRO A 213 47.43 37.45 2.41
CA PRO A 213 47.22 36.52 1.29
C PRO A 213 47.87 35.10 1.40
N GLY A 214 47.71 34.30 0.33
CA GLY A 214 48.56 33.16 -0.04
C GLY A 214 47.93 31.78 0.23
N SER A 215 48.21 30.72 -0.50
CA SER A 215 49.04 30.47 -1.68
C SER A 215 48.67 29.08 -2.21
N GLU A 216 49.21 28.75 -3.37
CA GLU A 216 48.83 27.69 -4.31
C GLU A 216 48.97 26.25 -3.76
N GLY A 217 48.11 25.35 -4.23
CA GLY A 217 48.17 23.92 -3.92
C GLY A 217 47.54 23.07 -5.02
N LEU A 218 48.30 22.83 -6.10
CA LEU A 218 48.05 21.83 -7.13
C LEU A 218 48.15 20.42 -6.51
N GLY A 219 47.03 19.70 -6.46
CA GLY A 219 46.96 18.31 -5.98
C GLY A 219 46.15 17.43 -6.91
N THR A 220 46.81 16.81 -7.89
CA THR A 220 46.28 15.72 -8.71
C THR A 220 46.10 14.46 -7.86
N GLY A 221 44.85 14.09 -7.55
CA GLY A 221 44.51 12.93 -6.73
C GLY A 221 43.39 12.08 -7.32
N GLY A 222 43.65 11.48 -8.48
CA GLY A 222 42.80 10.45 -9.06
C GLY A 222 42.92 9.11 -8.31
N SER A 223 41.84 8.34 -8.33
CA SER A 223 41.81 6.88 -8.06
C SER A 223 42.06 6.42 -6.62
N LYS A 224 41.06 6.55 -5.72
CA LYS A 224 40.86 5.65 -4.55
C LYS A 224 39.53 5.79 -3.77
N ARG A 225 38.47 6.39 -4.33
CA ARG A 225 37.19 6.62 -3.59
C ARG A 225 36.07 5.58 -3.80
N LYS A 226 36.31 4.47 -4.52
CA LYS A 226 35.25 3.47 -4.78
C LYS A 226 35.15 2.31 -3.78
N ALA A 227 36.08 2.17 -2.83
CA ALA A 227 36.08 1.06 -1.87
C ALA A 227 35.67 1.44 -0.43
N LYS A 228 35.53 2.73 -0.09
CA LYS A 228 35.15 3.15 1.27
C LYS A 228 33.64 3.41 1.44
N MET A 229 32.93 3.76 0.36
CA MET A 229 31.49 4.07 0.42
C MET A 229 30.59 2.83 0.60
N GLN A 230 31.07 1.61 0.32
CA GLN A 230 30.27 0.40 0.54
C GLN A 230 30.30 -0.10 1.99
N LYS A 231 31.27 0.33 2.82
CA LYS A 231 31.37 -0.13 4.21
C LYS A 231 30.57 0.73 5.20
N GLU A 232 30.36 2.01 4.91
CA GLU A 232 29.52 2.89 5.73
C GLU A 232 28.01 2.69 5.47
N GLU A 233 27.62 2.21 4.28
CA GLU A 233 26.20 1.96 3.94
C GLU A 233 25.65 0.66 4.59
N GLU A 234 26.51 -0.31 4.92
CA GLU A 234 26.08 -1.54 5.64
C GLU A 234 25.88 -1.32 7.15
N GLU A 235 26.60 -0.37 7.76
CA GLU A 235 26.51 -0.08 9.20
C GLU A 235 25.28 0.79 9.53
N GLU A 236 24.87 1.69 8.62
CA GLU A 236 23.66 2.51 8.78
C GLU A 236 22.36 1.67 8.69
N VAL A 237 22.35 0.62 7.85
CA VAL A 237 21.20 -0.29 7.70
C VAL A 237 21.04 -1.22 8.92
N ALA A 238 22.13 -1.53 9.64
CA ALA A 238 22.07 -2.27 10.89
C ALA A 238 21.50 -1.42 12.05
N GLY A 239 21.85 -0.14 12.12
CA GLY A 239 21.33 0.80 13.12
C GLY A 239 19.81 1.06 13.00
N LEU A 240 19.31 1.23 11.77
CA LEU A 240 17.89 1.49 11.52
C LEU A 240 16.97 0.30 11.87
N ASN A 241 17.45 -0.94 11.71
CA ASN A 241 16.67 -2.12 12.10
C ASN A 241 16.54 -2.29 13.63
N SER A 242 17.47 -1.76 14.41
CA SER A 242 17.39 -1.74 15.88
C SER A 242 16.33 -0.74 16.37
N LEU A 243 16.31 0.47 15.82
CA LEU A 243 15.34 1.52 16.19
C LEU A 243 13.89 1.15 15.84
N VAL A 244 13.65 0.43 14.74
CA VAL A 244 12.31 -0.06 14.37
C VAL A 244 11.81 -1.14 15.33
N ARG A 245 12.69 -1.97 15.90
CA ARG A 245 12.30 -3.00 16.88
C ARG A 245 11.90 -2.40 18.23
N VAL A 246 12.54 -1.32 18.67
CA VAL A 246 12.19 -0.62 19.91
C VAL A 246 10.84 0.12 19.76
N ALA A 247 10.60 0.78 18.63
CA ALA A 247 9.34 1.49 18.38
C ALA A 247 8.11 0.56 18.29
N CYS A 248 8.27 -0.67 17.78
CA CYS A 248 7.18 -1.65 17.74
C CYS A 248 6.82 -2.22 19.13
N ALA A 249 7.77 -2.32 20.05
CA ALA A 249 7.50 -2.82 21.40
C ALA A 249 6.68 -1.82 22.24
N GLN A 250 6.84 -0.52 22.00
CA GLN A 250 6.15 0.52 22.76
C GLN A 250 4.68 0.72 22.37
N LEU A 251 4.32 0.45 21.10
CA LEU A 251 2.93 0.53 20.63
C LEU A 251 2.03 -0.61 21.16
N HIS A 252 2.61 -1.73 21.60
CA HIS A 252 1.84 -2.86 22.13
C HIS A 252 1.47 -2.74 23.62
N MET A 253 1.99 -1.74 24.35
CA MET A 253 1.66 -1.52 25.77
C MET A 253 0.52 -0.51 25.99
N SER A 254 0.09 0.22 24.95
CA SER A 254 -0.92 1.29 25.08
C SER A 254 -2.37 0.82 24.83
N ASP A 255 -2.59 -0.37 24.26
CA ASP A 255 -3.92 -0.87 23.88
C ASP A 255 -4.61 -1.74 24.96
N ALA A 256 -3.98 -1.94 26.12
CA ALA A 256 -4.54 -2.78 27.19
C ALA A 256 -5.48 -2.04 28.17
N SER A 257 -5.66 -0.73 28.03
CA SER A 257 -6.27 0.10 29.10
C SER A 257 -7.70 0.61 28.84
N GLN A 258 -8.35 0.27 27.73
CA GLN A 258 -9.69 0.80 27.41
C GLN A 258 -10.73 -0.28 27.09
N SER A 259 -11.15 -1.08 28.08
CA SER A 259 -12.45 -1.77 27.98
C SER A 259 -12.99 -2.20 29.35
N LYS A 260 -13.47 -1.24 30.14
CA LYS A 260 -14.49 -1.47 31.18
C LYS A 260 -15.60 -0.45 31.02
N LYS A 261 -16.61 -0.77 30.20
CA LYS A 261 -17.89 -0.04 30.20
C LYS A 261 -18.80 -0.66 31.27
N PRO A 262 -19.43 0.15 32.13
CA PRO A 262 -20.37 -0.35 33.13
C PRO A 262 -21.66 -0.83 32.44
N ARG A 263 -22.12 -2.03 32.84
CA ARG A 263 -23.44 -2.57 32.50
C ARG A 263 -24.51 -1.73 33.20
N THR A 264 -25.35 -1.04 32.44
CA THR A 264 -26.59 -0.46 32.96
C THR A 264 -27.64 -1.56 33.13
N ASN A 265 -28.08 -1.76 34.38
CA ASN A 265 -29.19 -2.64 34.70
C ASN A 265 -30.51 -1.99 34.24
N ARG A 266 -31.22 -2.68 33.36
CA ARG A 266 -32.56 -2.29 32.90
C ARG A 266 -33.58 -2.75 33.95
N ALA A 267 -34.17 -1.79 34.64
CA ALA A 267 -35.28 -2.02 35.57
C ALA A 267 -36.50 -2.58 34.82
N LYS A 268 -37.11 -3.63 35.40
CA LYS A 268 -38.45 -4.09 35.05
C LYS A 268 -39.45 -3.18 35.77
N PHE A 269 -40.34 -2.55 35.02
CA PHE A 269 -41.59 -2.02 35.57
C PHE A 269 -42.66 -3.08 35.42
N SER A 270 -43.36 -3.32 36.53
CA SER A 270 -44.59 -4.12 36.63
C SER A 270 -45.79 -3.36 36.10
#